data_AF-A0A4U1BG33-F1
#
_entry.id   AF-A0A4U1BG33-F1
#
_cell.length_a   1.000
_cell.length_b   1.000
_cell.length_c   1.000
_cell.angle_alpha   90.00
_cell.angle_beta   90.00
_cell.angle_gamma   90.00
#
_symmetry.space_group_name_H-M   'P 1'
#
loop_
_entity.id
_entity.type
_entity.pdbx_description
1 polymer ?
#
loop_
_entity_poly.entity_id
_entity_poly.type
_entity_poly.pdbx_seq_one_letter_code
_entity_poly.pdbx_strand_id
1 'polypeptide(L)'
;MFRALWLLICLVLIAKVVFSDLNRGAEPEPPADPRLAQIIELVEQERADAAYEAIAGLLPEITTAEVKQYLYKLRAKIEVDRRHYHYAAASLTLAQQAGDHSMVTADRIDQLKGWIGKMQQERALDDGYRDARNNGIAGELKGQVTILYLYLNDNRWSKWSGRERQQNRQYLQQVTGWYQRRAQEYGLAKPSFDTRFFFLTAPKGITKEWLRSKRFFSDAQQLIARQLGYGSMKEFVDTKAPSGEVALVFHSNGEARSFALSCRNKQTAPQCHYEYAMLTEKVSPGARHTFIPQVQAHEMLHLFGAADLYRIRNARDYAVTDIMNYYSDTLGHATIDPITAWSIGWAQVPDAPFEIENKEK
;
A
#
# COMPACT_ATOMS: atom_id res chain seq x y z
N MET A 1 -35.37 7.14 -9.87
CA MET A 1 -34.32 6.39 -10.60
C MET A 1 -33.41 7.28 -11.47
N PHE A 2 -33.90 8.33 -12.12
CA PHE A 2 -33.06 9.19 -12.99
C PHE A 2 -32.10 10.18 -12.29
N ARG A 3 -32.33 10.56 -11.02
CA ARG A 3 -31.44 11.50 -10.28
C ARG A 3 -30.13 10.88 -9.78
N ALA A 4 -30.10 9.57 -9.53
CA ALA A 4 -28.88 8.87 -9.08
C ALA A 4 -27.89 8.63 -10.23
N LEU A 5 -28.39 8.49 -11.46
CA LEU A 5 -27.57 8.32 -12.66
C LEU A 5 -26.84 9.61 -13.06
N TRP A 6 -27.48 10.78 -12.87
CA TRP A 6 -26.86 12.09 -13.11
C TRP A 6 -25.78 12.45 -12.08
N LEU A 7 -25.97 12.09 -10.81
CA LEU A 7 -24.94 12.28 -9.77
C LEU A 7 -23.71 11.40 -10.01
N LEU A 8 -23.89 10.18 -10.55
CA LEU A 8 -22.78 9.29 -10.90
C LEU A 8 -22.02 9.78 -12.15
N ILE A 9 -22.74 10.29 -13.17
CA ILE A 9 -22.15 10.89 -14.37
C ILE A 9 -21.40 12.19 -14.01
N CYS A 10 -21.95 13.03 -13.13
CA CYS A 10 -21.24 14.21 -12.62
C CYS A 10 -20.02 13.84 -11.78
N LEU A 11 -20.05 12.79 -10.95
CA LEU A 11 -18.88 12.34 -10.19
C LEU A 11 -17.78 11.71 -11.08
N VAL A 12 -18.16 11.00 -12.15
CA VAL A 12 -17.22 10.45 -13.14
C VAL A 12 -16.63 11.55 -14.02
N LEU A 13 -17.42 12.56 -14.40
CA LEU A 13 -16.93 13.75 -15.11
C LEU A 13 -16.07 14.61 -14.20
N ILE A 14 -16.44 14.82 -12.93
CA ILE A 14 -15.61 15.57 -11.97
C ILE A 14 -14.32 14.82 -11.66
N ALA A 15 -14.30 13.49 -11.57
CA ALA A 15 -13.04 12.75 -11.40
C ALA A 15 -12.17 12.79 -12.67
N LYS A 16 -12.73 12.55 -13.87
CA LYS A 16 -11.93 12.66 -15.11
C LYS A 16 -11.48 14.10 -15.39
N VAL A 17 -12.31 15.11 -15.12
CA VAL A 17 -11.97 16.52 -15.30
C VAL A 17 -11.01 16.99 -14.21
N VAL A 18 -11.19 16.58 -12.95
CA VAL A 18 -10.21 16.90 -11.89
C VAL A 18 -8.88 16.24 -12.20
N PHE A 19 -8.82 14.96 -12.63
CA PHE A 19 -7.58 14.26 -12.96
C PHE A 19 -6.97 14.66 -14.33
N SER A 20 -7.77 15.01 -15.35
CA SER A 20 -7.26 15.54 -16.63
C SER A 20 -6.84 17.00 -16.52
N ASP A 21 -7.47 17.77 -15.62
CA ASP A 21 -7.03 19.13 -15.30
C ASP A 21 -5.73 19.14 -14.47
N LEU A 22 -5.33 18.01 -13.85
CA LEU A 22 -4.02 17.88 -13.20
C LEU A 22 -2.87 17.82 -14.21
N ASN A 23 -3.12 17.57 -15.50
CA ASN A 23 -2.10 17.56 -16.55
C ASN A 23 -2.16 18.79 -17.47
N ARG A 24 -2.88 19.86 -17.08
CA ARG A 24 -2.91 21.14 -17.82
C ARG A 24 -1.64 22.01 -17.64
N GLY A 25 -0.47 21.39 -17.67
CA GLY A 25 0.74 22.07 -18.12
C GLY A 25 0.99 21.59 -19.53
N ALA A 26 1.25 22.49 -20.48
CA ALA A 26 1.81 22.06 -21.77
C ALA A 26 3.01 21.15 -21.47
N GLU A 27 3.08 19.99 -22.11
CA GLU A 27 4.25 19.13 -21.96
C GLU A 27 5.48 19.96 -22.29
N PRO A 28 6.54 19.93 -21.46
CA PRO A 28 7.72 20.71 -21.75
C PRO A 28 8.23 20.29 -23.12
N GLU A 29 8.46 21.24 -24.02
CA GLU A 29 9.02 20.90 -25.32
C GLU A 29 10.47 20.41 -25.12
N PRO A 30 10.86 19.29 -25.77
CA PRO A 30 12.22 18.77 -25.62
C PRO A 30 13.21 19.75 -26.27
N PRO A 31 14.28 20.14 -25.55
CA PRO A 31 15.36 20.90 -26.17
C PRO A 31 16.11 20.05 -27.21
N ALA A 32 16.79 20.71 -28.13
CA ALA A 32 17.57 20.04 -29.17
C ALA A 32 18.85 19.40 -28.57
N ASP A 33 18.71 18.21 -27.99
CA ASP A 33 19.82 17.40 -27.48
C ASP A 33 19.64 15.92 -27.90
N PRO A 34 20.59 15.35 -28.67
CA PRO A 34 20.46 13.98 -29.18
C PRO A 34 20.41 12.93 -28.07
N ARG A 35 20.91 13.23 -26.87
CA ARG A 35 20.85 12.32 -25.71
C ARG A 35 19.43 12.10 -25.20
N LEU A 36 18.49 12.99 -25.54
CA LEU A 36 17.08 12.86 -25.15
C LEU A 36 16.30 11.88 -26.04
N ALA A 37 16.82 11.50 -27.21
CA ALA A 37 16.08 10.70 -28.20
C ALA A 37 15.49 9.41 -27.59
N GLN A 38 16.29 8.68 -26.80
CA GLN A 38 15.84 7.45 -26.15
C GLN A 38 14.75 7.72 -25.10
N ILE A 39 14.88 8.79 -24.31
CA ILE A 39 13.90 9.12 -23.26
C ILE A 39 12.58 9.51 -23.90
N ILE A 40 12.62 10.31 -24.97
CA ILE A 40 11.43 10.73 -25.73
C ILE A 40 10.71 9.50 -26.30
N GLU A 41 11.44 8.60 -26.96
CA GLU A 41 10.88 7.34 -27.48
C GLU A 41 10.21 6.51 -26.37
N LEU A 42 10.85 6.38 -25.20
CA LEU A 42 10.28 5.64 -24.07
C LEU A 42 8.99 6.27 -23.55
N VAL A 43 8.90 7.61 -23.51
CA VAL A 43 7.70 8.33 -23.10
C VAL A 43 6.59 8.15 -24.14
N GLU A 44 6.88 8.26 -25.43
CA GLU A 44 5.94 8.04 -26.52
C GLU A 44 5.39 6.62 -26.56
N GLN A 45 6.20 5.63 -26.15
CA GLN A 45 5.80 4.23 -26.02
C GLN A 45 5.05 3.92 -24.71
N GLU A 46 4.73 4.93 -23.90
CA GLU A 46 4.10 4.79 -22.57
C GLU A 46 4.94 3.92 -21.60
N ARG A 47 6.26 3.87 -21.77
CA ARG A 47 7.21 3.09 -20.95
C ARG A 47 7.76 3.94 -19.81
N ALA A 48 6.87 4.48 -18.99
CA ALA A 48 7.20 5.45 -17.94
C ALA A 48 8.30 4.96 -16.97
N ASP A 49 8.34 3.67 -16.63
CA ASP A 49 9.37 3.12 -15.74
C ASP A 49 10.77 3.15 -16.35
N ALA A 50 10.88 2.73 -17.61
CA ALA A 50 12.16 2.76 -18.31
C ALA A 50 12.60 4.21 -18.57
N ALA A 51 11.66 5.11 -18.89
CA ALA A 51 11.95 6.52 -19.04
C ALA A 51 12.48 7.13 -17.73
N TYR A 52 11.86 6.79 -16.59
CA TYR A 52 12.29 7.27 -15.27
C TYR A 52 13.74 6.87 -14.95
N GLU A 53 14.11 5.61 -15.18
CA GLU A 53 15.47 5.12 -14.98
C GLU A 53 16.47 5.78 -15.94
N ALA A 54 16.10 5.93 -17.22
CA ALA A 54 16.93 6.60 -18.22
C ALA A 54 17.17 8.09 -17.86
N ILE A 55 16.14 8.79 -17.37
CA ILE A 55 16.28 10.17 -16.87
C ILE A 55 17.23 10.22 -15.66
N ALA A 56 17.06 9.30 -14.70
CA ALA A 56 17.91 9.24 -13.51
C ALA A 56 19.39 8.99 -13.85
N GLY A 57 19.66 8.13 -14.83
CA GLY A 57 21.01 7.85 -15.33
C GLY A 57 21.62 9.02 -16.11
N LEU A 58 20.83 9.75 -16.89
CA LEU A 58 21.32 10.84 -17.73
C LEU A 58 21.56 12.15 -16.95
N LEU A 59 20.71 12.46 -15.96
CA LEU A 59 20.74 13.73 -15.20
C LEU A 59 22.14 14.15 -14.68
N PRO A 60 22.97 13.24 -14.10
CA PRO A 60 24.32 13.58 -13.64
C PRO A 60 25.28 14.04 -14.76
N GLU A 61 25.06 13.59 -16.00
CA GLU A 61 25.93 13.88 -17.15
C GLU A 61 25.58 15.20 -17.86
N ILE A 62 24.39 15.74 -17.60
CA ILE A 62 23.92 16.96 -18.25
C ILE A 62 24.52 18.19 -17.57
N THR A 63 25.17 19.04 -18.34
CA THR A 63 25.67 20.35 -17.89
C THR A 63 24.77 21.51 -18.33
N THR A 64 24.06 21.34 -19.45
CA THR A 64 23.17 22.36 -20.02
C THR A 64 21.93 22.58 -19.15
N ALA A 65 21.69 23.83 -18.74
CA ALA A 65 20.57 24.21 -17.88
C ALA A 65 19.21 23.80 -18.47
N GLU A 66 19.00 24.08 -19.76
CA GLU A 66 17.75 23.79 -20.47
C GLU A 66 17.40 22.29 -20.46
N VAL A 67 18.37 21.42 -20.77
CA VAL A 67 18.20 19.96 -20.76
C VAL A 67 17.94 19.45 -19.34
N LYS A 68 18.63 20.00 -18.33
CA LYS A 68 18.39 19.68 -16.91
C LYS A 68 16.96 20.04 -16.49
N GLN A 69 16.51 21.25 -16.81
CA GLN A 69 15.14 21.69 -16.51
C GLN A 69 14.11 20.76 -17.16
N TYR A 70 14.28 20.43 -18.43
CA TYR A 70 13.41 19.50 -19.15
C TYR A 70 13.33 18.13 -18.46
N LEU A 71 14.48 17.52 -18.16
CA LEU A 71 14.54 16.20 -17.52
C LEU A 71 13.90 16.19 -16.14
N TYR A 72 14.13 17.22 -15.32
CA TYR A 72 13.50 17.33 -14.01
C TYR A 72 11.98 17.50 -14.09
N LYS A 73 11.47 18.27 -15.06
CA LYS A 73 10.01 18.42 -15.28
C LYS A 73 9.36 17.14 -15.77
N LEU A 74 10.03 16.44 -16.71
CA LEU A 74 9.56 15.15 -17.20
C LEU A 74 9.56 14.09 -16.09
N ARG A 75 10.61 14.05 -15.27
CA ARG A 75 10.69 13.20 -14.07
C ARG A 75 9.55 13.49 -13.11
N ALA A 76 9.29 14.77 -12.82
CA ALA A 76 8.20 15.18 -11.95
C ALA A 76 6.82 14.74 -12.46
N LYS A 77 6.60 14.77 -13.79
CA LYS A 77 5.36 14.26 -14.41
C LYS A 77 5.18 12.76 -14.10
N ILE A 78 6.21 11.95 -14.34
CA ILE A 78 6.17 10.51 -14.03
C ILE A 78 5.92 10.28 -12.54
N GLU A 79 6.57 11.05 -11.66
CA GLU A 79 6.37 10.96 -10.20
C GLU A 79 4.93 11.33 -9.79
N VAL A 80 4.30 12.29 -10.45
CA VAL A 80 2.87 12.60 -10.23
C VAL A 80 1.99 11.43 -10.65
N ASP A 81 2.24 10.83 -11.80
CA ASP A 81 1.47 9.69 -12.30
C ASP A 81 1.59 8.49 -11.34
N ARG A 82 2.78 8.29 -10.76
CA ARG A 82 3.05 7.31 -9.69
C ARG A 82 2.45 7.67 -8.32
N ARG A 83 1.94 8.89 -8.15
CA ARG A 83 1.50 9.52 -6.88
C ARG A 83 2.61 9.78 -5.86
N HIS A 84 3.84 9.88 -6.31
CA HIS A 84 5.02 10.20 -5.50
C HIS A 84 5.19 11.73 -5.38
N TYR A 85 4.19 12.43 -4.85
CA TYR A 85 4.13 13.89 -4.91
C TYR A 85 5.27 14.62 -4.22
N HIS A 86 5.88 14.02 -3.19
CA HIS A 86 7.07 14.60 -2.54
C HIS A 86 8.26 14.63 -3.49
N TYR A 87 8.49 13.54 -4.24
CA TYR A 87 9.53 13.48 -5.26
C TYR A 87 9.21 14.40 -6.42
N ALA A 88 7.95 14.44 -6.89
CA ALA A 88 7.55 15.38 -7.94
C ALA A 88 7.83 16.84 -7.56
N ALA A 89 7.52 17.25 -6.32
CA ALA A 89 7.80 18.60 -5.84
C ALA A 89 9.31 18.86 -5.73
N ALA A 90 10.09 17.88 -5.30
CA ALA A 90 11.56 17.96 -5.24
C ALA A 90 12.17 18.08 -6.65
N SER A 91 11.73 17.28 -7.61
CA SER A 91 12.16 17.33 -9.01
C SER A 91 11.86 18.71 -9.61
N LEU A 92 10.67 19.27 -9.41
CA LEU A 92 10.36 20.63 -9.88
C LEU A 92 11.20 21.69 -9.18
N THR A 93 11.50 21.52 -7.89
CA THR A 93 12.42 22.44 -7.17
C THR A 93 13.83 22.38 -7.76
N LEU A 94 14.31 21.19 -8.15
CA LEU A 94 15.58 21.03 -8.86
C LEU A 94 15.54 21.67 -10.25
N ALA A 95 14.40 21.65 -10.95
CA ALA A 95 14.22 22.41 -12.19
C ALA A 95 14.37 23.93 -11.95
N GLN A 96 13.78 24.47 -10.87
CA GLN A 96 13.96 25.88 -10.51
C GLN A 96 15.42 26.23 -10.19
N GLN A 97 16.13 25.35 -9.49
CA GLN A 97 17.56 25.51 -9.21
C GLN A 97 18.42 25.43 -10.48
N ALA A 98 17.98 24.67 -11.48
CA ALA A 98 18.58 24.64 -12.81
C ALA A 98 18.20 25.84 -13.69
N GLY A 99 17.40 26.79 -13.20
CA GLY A 99 17.06 28.05 -13.87
C GLY A 99 15.62 28.17 -14.37
N ASP A 100 14.73 27.20 -14.12
CA ASP A 100 13.29 27.32 -14.46
C ASP A 100 12.56 28.21 -13.44
N HIS A 101 12.62 29.53 -13.64
CA HIS A 101 11.90 30.50 -12.81
C HIS A 101 10.47 30.77 -13.28
N SER A 102 9.87 29.85 -14.05
CA SER A 102 8.49 30.04 -14.52
C SER A 102 7.48 29.97 -13.37
N MET A 103 6.47 30.84 -13.44
CA MET A 103 5.34 30.80 -12.50
C MET A 103 4.61 29.46 -12.54
N VAL A 104 4.54 28.82 -13.71
CA VAL A 104 3.90 27.51 -13.89
C VAL A 104 4.55 26.43 -13.01
N THR A 105 5.89 26.40 -12.97
CA THR A 105 6.62 25.44 -12.12
C THR A 105 6.41 25.73 -10.63
N ALA A 106 6.40 27.01 -10.23
CA ALA A 106 6.12 27.41 -8.85
C ALA A 106 4.70 27.02 -8.41
N ASP A 107 3.68 27.35 -9.22
CA ASP A 107 2.28 27.01 -8.95
C ASP A 107 2.08 25.50 -8.85
N ARG A 108 2.80 24.72 -9.68
CA ARG A 108 2.73 23.27 -9.64
C ARG A 108 3.33 22.70 -8.35
N ILE A 109 4.45 23.24 -7.87
CA ILE A 109 5.03 22.86 -6.57
C ILE A 109 4.02 23.11 -5.44
N ASP A 110 3.37 24.28 -5.44
CA ASP A 110 2.38 24.62 -4.41
C ASP A 110 1.13 23.74 -4.48
N GLN A 111 0.69 23.39 -5.69
CA GLN A 111 -0.38 22.42 -5.89
C GLN A 111 -0.04 21.04 -5.32
N LEU A 112 1.18 20.54 -5.59
CA LEU A 112 1.66 19.26 -5.04
C LEU A 112 1.74 19.28 -3.52
N LYS A 113 2.26 20.37 -2.94
CA LYS A 113 2.26 20.57 -1.48
C LYS A 113 0.84 20.58 -0.90
N GLY A 114 -0.11 21.18 -1.62
CA GLY A 114 -1.54 21.16 -1.27
C GLY A 114 -2.13 19.75 -1.28
N TRP A 115 -1.78 18.91 -2.27
CA TRP A 115 -2.20 17.51 -2.31
C TRP A 115 -1.58 16.69 -1.19
N ILE A 116 -0.29 16.87 -0.94
CA ILE A 116 0.40 16.29 0.22
C ILE A 116 -0.39 16.62 1.47
N GLY A 117 -0.70 17.90 1.71
CA GLY A 117 -1.48 18.35 2.88
C GLY A 117 -2.86 17.69 3.00
N LYS A 118 -3.59 17.50 1.91
CA LYS A 118 -4.91 16.84 1.91
C LYS A 118 -4.85 15.36 2.30
N MET A 119 -3.72 14.69 2.10
CA MET A 119 -3.51 13.30 2.50
C MET A 119 -3.11 13.14 3.98
N GLN A 120 -3.01 14.24 4.74
CA GLN A 120 -2.53 14.24 6.12
C GLN A 120 -3.64 14.25 7.20
N GLN A 121 -4.88 13.93 6.85
CA GLN A 121 -6.03 14.13 7.76
C GLN A 121 -5.94 13.31 9.07
N GLU A 122 -5.25 12.17 9.03
CA GLU A 122 -5.09 11.26 10.17
C GLU A 122 -3.76 11.47 10.92
N ARG A 123 -2.96 12.48 10.55
CA ARG A 123 -1.71 12.80 11.24
C ARG A 123 -1.98 13.32 12.65
N ALA A 124 -1.08 13.02 13.57
CA ALA A 124 -1.20 13.31 15.00
C ALA A 124 -2.26 12.49 15.75
N LEU A 125 -2.70 11.37 15.18
CA LEU A 125 -3.43 10.36 15.93
C LEU A 125 -2.52 9.51 16.81
N ASP A 126 -1.22 9.43 16.47
CA ASP A 126 -0.20 8.75 17.27
C ASP A 126 1.04 9.65 17.43
N ASP A 127 1.68 9.55 18.60
CA ASP A 127 2.86 10.35 18.96
C ASP A 127 4.19 9.71 18.48
N GLY A 128 4.17 8.41 18.16
CA GLY A 128 5.36 7.64 17.76
C GLY A 128 5.01 6.36 16.99
N TYR A 129 6.06 5.66 16.55
CA TYR A 129 5.96 4.41 15.83
C TYR A 129 5.90 3.23 16.78
N ARG A 130 4.74 2.59 16.84
CA ARG A 130 4.51 1.47 17.74
C ARG A 130 4.70 0.13 17.03
N ASP A 131 5.90 -0.42 17.18
CA ASP A 131 6.22 -1.75 16.66
C ASP A 131 5.44 -2.87 17.39
N ALA A 132 4.82 -3.74 16.59
CA ALA A 132 4.12 -4.92 17.07
C ALA A 132 4.84 -6.25 16.76
N ARG A 133 6.08 -6.22 16.27
CA ARG A 133 6.87 -7.42 15.92
C ARG A 133 6.92 -8.40 17.09
N ASN A 134 6.79 -9.69 16.79
CA ASN A 134 6.85 -10.79 17.77
C ASN A 134 5.78 -10.76 18.88
N ASN A 135 4.69 -10.00 18.71
CA ASN A 135 3.63 -9.92 19.73
C ASN A 135 2.53 -10.97 19.57
N GLY A 136 2.21 -11.43 18.35
CA GLY A 136 1.19 -12.46 18.11
C GLY A 136 1.72 -13.70 17.39
N ILE A 137 0.88 -14.30 16.54
CA ILE A 137 1.20 -15.52 15.76
C ILE A 137 2.17 -15.25 14.61
N ALA A 138 2.31 -14.00 14.18
CA ALA A 138 3.29 -13.58 13.20
C ALA A 138 4.42 -12.84 13.92
N GLY A 139 5.65 -13.32 13.69
CA GLY A 139 6.89 -12.74 14.20
C GLY A 139 7.52 -11.83 13.17
N GLU A 140 8.08 -12.43 12.11
CA GLU A 140 8.80 -11.72 11.05
C GLU A 140 8.29 -12.11 9.66
N LEU A 141 8.40 -11.24 8.68
CA LEU A 141 8.04 -11.57 7.30
C LEU A 141 9.19 -12.29 6.58
N LYS A 142 9.70 -13.39 7.14
CA LYS A 142 10.87 -14.12 6.60
C LYS A 142 10.63 -15.62 6.56
N GLY A 143 11.50 -16.33 5.83
CA GLY A 143 11.47 -17.79 5.77
C GLY A 143 10.16 -18.31 5.19
N GLN A 144 9.56 -19.30 5.87
CA GLN A 144 8.27 -19.85 5.47
C GLN A 144 7.14 -19.07 6.11
N VAL A 145 6.25 -18.53 5.27
CA VAL A 145 5.04 -17.81 5.68
C VAL A 145 3.81 -18.54 5.14
N THR A 146 2.94 -19.00 6.02
CA THR A 146 1.65 -19.58 5.65
C THR A 146 0.57 -18.50 5.71
N ILE A 147 -0.09 -18.24 4.59
CA ILE A 147 -1.22 -17.31 4.52
C ILE A 147 -2.50 -18.15 4.61
N LEU A 148 -3.19 -18.05 5.75
CA LEU A 148 -4.51 -18.64 5.95
C LEU A 148 -5.55 -17.61 5.51
N TYR A 149 -6.04 -17.75 4.28
CA TYR A 149 -6.91 -16.79 3.62
C TYR A 149 -8.38 -17.24 3.67
N LEU A 150 -9.20 -16.60 4.50
CA LEU A 150 -10.60 -16.94 4.71
C LEU A 150 -11.50 -15.95 3.96
N TYR A 151 -12.10 -16.41 2.87
CA TYR A 151 -13.19 -15.67 2.23
C TYR A 151 -14.44 -15.73 3.10
N LEU A 152 -14.98 -14.56 3.42
CA LEU A 152 -16.15 -14.41 4.25
C LEU A 152 -17.31 -13.90 3.41
N ASN A 153 -18.35 -14.73 3.24
CA ASN A 153 -19.60 -14.30 2.63
C ASN A 153 -20.42 -13.50 3.64
N ASP A 154 -20.72 -12.24 3.30
CA ASP A 154 -21.56 -11.37 4.12
C ASP A 154 -23.00 -11.88 4.24
N ASN A 155 -23.47 -12.72 3.31
CA ASN A 155 -24.82 -13.29 3.23
C ASN A 155 -25.95 -12.26 3.43
N ARG A 156 -25.67 -10.99 3.16
CA ARG A 156 -26.59 -9.85 3.30
C ARG A 156 -26.80 -9.15 1.96
N TRP A 157 -25.71 -8.93 1.23
CA TRP A 157 -25.72 -8.13 0.01
C TRP A 157 -25.03 -8.83 -1.15
N SER A 158 -24.09 -9.73 -0.90
CA SER A 158 -23.35 -10.42 -1.96
C SER A 158 -22.76 -11.76 -1.50
N LYS A 159 -22.26 -12.55 -2.46
CA LYS A 159 -21.45 -13.76 -2.21
C LYS A 159 -20.22 -13.73 -3.11
N TRP A 160 -19.11 -14.31 -2.63
CA TRP A 160 -17.92 -14.50 -3.45
C TRP A 160 -18.20 -15.44 -4.62
N SER A 161 -18.09 -14.92 -5.83
CA SER A 161 -18.15 -15.73 -7.06
C SER A 161 -16.82 -16.44 -7.34
N GLY A 162 -16.84 -17.44 -8.24
CA GLY A 162 -15.61 -18.09 -8.72
C GLY A 162 -14.62 -17.10 -9.35
N ARG A 163 -15.13 -16.17 -10.17
CA ARG A 163 -14.32 -15.17 -10.88
C ARG A 163 -13.62 -14.19 -9.93
N GLU A 164 -14.35 -13.67 -8.94
CA GLU A 164 -13.78 -12.74 -7.96
C GLU A 164 -12.69 -13.41 -7.12
N ARG A 165 -12.88 -14.68 -6.75
CA ARG A 165 -11.87 -15.47 -6.04
C ARG A 165 -10.63 -15.72 -6.89
N GLN A 166 -10.80 -16.03 -8.18
CA GLN A 166 -9.67 -16.20 -9.10
C GLN A 166 -8.89 -14.89 -9.26
N GLN A 167 -9.59 -13.77 -9.44
CA GLN A 167 -8.98 -12.45 -9.52
C GLN A 167 -8.22 -12.10 -8.24
N ASN A 168 -8.81 -12.38 -7.08
CA ASN A 168 -8.17 -12.13 -5.79
C ASN A 168 -6.89 -12.97 -5.59
N ARG A 169 -6.89 -14.22 -6.07
CA ARG A 169 -5.68 -15.07 -6.06
C ARG A 169 -4.55 -14.44 -6.87
N GLN A 170 -4.86 -13.82 -8.01
CA GLN A 170 -3.86 -13.09 -8.81
C GLN A 170 -3.33 -11.86 -8.07
N TYR A 171 -4.19 -11.11 -7.36
CA TYR A 171 -3.73 -10.00 -6.51
C TYR A 171 -2.81 -10.47 -5.41
N LEU A 172 -3.17 -11.55 -4.73
CA LEU A 172 -2.31 -12.09 -3.68
C LEU A 172 -0.97 -12.62 -4.21
N GLN A 173 -0.94 -13.18 -5.43
CA GLN A 173 0.32 -13.51 -6.12
C GLN A 173 1.17 -12.28 -6.42
N GLN A 174 0.55 -11.17 -6.80
CA GLN A 174 1.27 -9.90 -6.99
C GLN A 174 1.84 -9.40 -5.66
N VAL A 175 1.08 -9.50 -4.56
CA VAL A 175 1.50 -9.12 -3.20
C VAL A 175 2.68 -9.95 -2.73
N THR A 176 2.58 -11.29 -2.79
CA THR A 176 3.67 -12.17 -2.35
C THR A 176 4.92 -12.03 -3.22
N GLY A 177 4.75 -11.90 -4.54
CA GLY A 177 5.85 -11.61 -5.45
C GLY A 177 6.50 -10.24 -5.18
N TRP A 178 5.71 -9.24 -4.78
CA TRP A 178 6.22 -7.93 -4.38
C TRP A 178 7.02 -8.01 -3.08
N TYR A 179 6.53 -8.69 -2.03
CA TYR A 179 7.31 -8.94 -0.81
C TYR A 179 8.63 -9.63 -1.10
N GLN A 180 8.64 -10.63 -1.98
CA GLN A 180 9.87 -11.31 -2.37
C GLN A 180 10.88 -10.37 -3.00
N ARG A 181 10.46 -9.49 -3.92
CA ARG A 181 11.35 -8.49 -4.54
C ARG A 181 11.88 -7.50 -3.50
N ARG A 182 11.00 -6.97 -2.65
CA ARG A 182 11.40 -6.03 -1.59
C ARG A 182 12.38 -6.66 -0.59
N ALA A 183 12.17 -7.92 -0.19
CA ALA A 183 13.12 -8.62 0.69
C ALA A 183 14.53 -8.73 0.07
N GLN A 184 14.63 -8.93 -1.26
CA GLN A 184 15.92 -9.01 -1.94
C GLN A 184 16.67 -7.66 -1.97
N GLU A 185 15.94 -6.55 -2.03
CA GLU A 185 16.54 -5.20 -1.95
C GLU A 185 17.26 -4.98 -0.61
N TYR A 186 16.83 -5.69 0.45
CA TYR A 186 17.49 -5.73 1.76
C TYR A 186 18.54 -6.85 1.89
N GLY A 187 18.89 -7.54 0.81
CA GLY A 187 19.88 -8.64 0.82
C GLY A 187 19.41 -9.92 1.51
N LEU A 188 18.10 -10.09 1.71
CA LEU A 188 17.53 -11.26 2.35
C LEU A 188 17.17 -12.35 1.33
N ALA A 189 17.11 -13.60 1.81
CA ALA A 189 16.49 -14.67 1.06
C ALA A 189 15.00 -14.38 0.85
N LYS A 190 14.48 -14.72 -0.34
CA LYS A 190 13.05 -14.57 -0.66
C LYS A 190 12.21 -15.39 0.32
N PRO A 191 11.23 -14.78 1.03
CA PRO A 191 10.26 -15.55 1.79
C PRO A 191 9.47 -16.49 0.88
N SER A 192 9.21 -17.70 1.36
CA SER A 192 8.35 -18.68 0.68
C SER A 192 6.94 -18.60 1.24
N PHE A 193 5.96 -18.48 0.36
CA PHE A 193 4.55 -18.33 0.76
C PHE A 193 3.75 -19.60 0.43
N ASP A 194 3.14 -20.21 1.45
CA ASP A 194 2.11 -21.25 1.29
C ASP A 194 0.74 -20.62 1.55
N THR A 195 -0.06 -20.40 0.51
CA THR A 195 -1.39 -19.79 0.65
C THR A 195 -2.49 -20.84 0.64
N ARG A 196 -3.25 -20.90 1.72
CA ARG A 196 -4.38 -21.82 1.90
C ARG A 196 -5.68 -21.04 1.97
N PHE A 197 -6.62 -21.40 1.11
CA PHE A 197 -7.89 -20.68 0.99
C PHE A 197 -9.04 -21.45 1.63
N PHE A 198 -9.83 -20.74 2.43
CA PHE A 198 -10.99 -21.27 3.13
C PHE A 198 -12.21 -20.41 2.85
N PHE A 199 -13.39 -20.98 3.07
CA PHE A 199 -14.67 -20.35 2.80
C PHE A 199 -15.53 -20.41 4.04
N LEU A 200 -15.94 -19.24 4.52
CA LEU A 200 -16.84 -19.07 5.64
C LEU A 200 -18.09 -18.34 5.19
N THR A 201 -19.24 -18.78 5.69
CA THR A 201 -20.50 -18.09 5.46
C THR A 201 -21.09 -17.64 6.78
N ALA A 202 -21.33 -16.34 6.93
CA ALA A 202 -21.97 -15.84 8.14
C ALA A 202 -23.46 -16.25 8.19
N PRO A 203 -23.95 -16.74 9.35
CA PRO A 203 -25.33 -17.21 9.49
C PRO A 203 -26.35 -16.06 9.47
N LYS A 204 -25.96 -14.88 9.95
CA LYS A 204 -26.75 -13.65 9.90
C LYS A 204 -25.93 -12.63 9.13
N GLY A 205 -26.58 -11.88 8.25
CA GLY A 205 -25.92 -10.93 7.37
C GLY A 205 -24.88 -10.04 8.08
N ILE A 206 -23.66 -9.94 7.54
CA ILE A 206 -22.57 -9.17 8.15
C ILE A 206 -22.81 -7.67 8.00
N THR A 207 -22.57 -6.92 9.08
CA THR A 207 -22.52 -5.44 9.03
C THR A 207 -21.07 -4.96 9.16
N LYS A 208 -20.79 -3.75 8.66
CA LYS A 208 -19.44 -3.16 8.74
C LYS A 208 -19.03 -2.91 10.19
N GLU A 209 -19.99 -2.55 11.03
CA GLU A 209 -19.84 -2.31 12.46
C GLU A 209 -19.53 -3.61 13.20
N TRP A 210 -20.17 -4.72 12.81
CA TRP A 210 -19.88 -6.03 13.38
C TRP A 210 -18.47 -6.50 13.05
N LEU A 211 -18.00 -6.33 11.81
CA LEU A 211 -16.61 -6.69 11.42
C LEU A 211 -15.57 -6.00 12.29
N ARG A 212 -15.82 -4.74 12.69
CA ARG A 212 -14.93 -3.95 13.54
C ARG A 212 -15.16 -4.15 15.05
N SER A 213 -16.15 -4.96 15.41
CA SER A 213 -16.45 -5.20 16.82
C SER A 213 -15.44 -6.18 17.43
N LYS A 214 -15.15 -6.02 18.73
CA LYS A 214 -14.33 -6.99 19.48
C LYS A 214 -14.93 -8.41 19.47
N ARG A 215 -16.23 -8.54 19.22
CA ARG A 215 -16.93 -9.84 19.16
C ARG A 215 -16.68 -10.59 17.86
N PHE A 216 -16.34 -9.89 16.77
CA PHE A 216 -16.10 -10.49 15.46
C PHE A 216 -15.18 -11.70 15.56
N PHE A 217 -14.02 -11.55 16.22
CA PHE A 217 -13.02 -12.59 16.22
C PHE A 217 -13.51 -13.86 16.95
N SER A 218 -14.22 -13.70 18.07
CA SER A 218 -14.86 -14.83 18.76
C SER A 218 -15.89 -15.54 17.87
N ASP A 219 -16.70 -14.77 17.14
CA ASP A 219 -17.67 -15.34 16.20
C ASP A 219 -16.97 -16.04 15.02
N ALA A 220 -15.89 -15.46 14.49
CA ALA A 220 -15.09 -16.04 13.42
C ALA A 220 -14.43 -17.36 13.85
N GLN A 221 -13.94 -17.45 15.08
CA GLN A 221 -13.43 -18.69 15.67
C GLN A 221 -14.52 -19.77 15.70
N GLN A 222 -15.76 -19.41 16.09
CA GLN A 222 -16.89 -20.34 16.07
C GLN A 222 -17.28 -20.77 14.64
N LEU A 223 -17.21 -19.86 13.66
CA LEU A 223 -17.47 -20.19 12.25
C LEU A 223 -16.44 -21.18 11.72
N ILE A 224 -15.15 -20.96 11.99
CA ILE A 224 -14.08 -21.88 11.64
C ILE A 224 -14.34 -23.24 12.27
N ALA A 225 -14.65 -23.27 13.57
CA ALA A 225 -14.89 -24.52 14.25
C ALA A 225 -16.06 -25.32 13.64
N ARG A 226 -17.21 -24.65 13.44
CA ARG A 226 -18.43 -25.30 12.95
C ARG A 226 -18.39 -25.66 11.47
N GLN A 227 -17.75 -24.85 10.62
CA GLN A 227 -17.80 -25.01 9.16
C GLN A 227 -16.59 -25.74 8.59
N LEU A 228 -15.43 -25.60 9.23
CA LEU A 228 -14.20 -26.25 8.78
C LEU A 228 -13.87 -27.52 9.59
N GLY A 229 -14.65 -27.81 10.65
CA GLY A 229 -14.56 -29.08 11.40
C GLY A 229 -13.44 -29.13 12.44
N TYR A 230 -12.97 -27.98 12.91
CA TYR A 230 -11.91 -27.89 13.93
C TYR A 230 -12.51 -27.63 15.32
N GLY A 231 -11.95 -28.21 16.37
CA GLY A 231 -12.40 -27.98 17.75
C GLY A 231 -12.04 -26.58 18.28
N SER A 232 -10.99 -25.96 17.72
CA SER A 232 -10.57 -24.61 18.09
C SER A 232 -9.81 -23.90 16.96
N MET A 233 -9.62 -22.58 17.11
CA MET A 233 -8.72 -21.81 16.23
C MET A 233 -7.28 -22.31 16.32
N LYS A 234 -6.84 -22.72 17.51
CA LYS A 234 -5.48 -23.24 17.70
C LYS A 234 -5.27 -24.48 16.87
N GLU A 235 -6.18 -25.44 16.98
CA GLU A 235 -6.14 -26.68 16.21
C GLU A 235 -6.18 -26.41 14.70
N PHE A 236 -7.02 -25.47 14.25
CA PHE A 236 -7.05 -25.05 12.85
C PHE A 236 -5.70 -24.49 12.39
N VAL A 237 -5.11 -23.54 13.13
CA VAL A 237 -3.82 -22.93 12.79
C VAL A 237 -2.70 -23.95 12.84
N ASP A 238 -2.54 -24.71 13.93
CA ASP A 238 -1.50 -25.73 14.08
C ASP A 238 -1.58 -26.78 12.95
N THR A 239 -2.79 -27.19 12.55
CA THR A 239 -2.98 -28.17 11.47
C THR A 239 -2.68 -27.57 10.10
N LYS A 240 -3.05 -26.31 9.87
CA LYS A 240 -2.95 -25.68 8.55
C LYS A 240 -1.66 -24.88 8.35
N ALA A 241 -0.93 -24.57 9.39
CA ALA A 241 0.33 -23.85 9.39
C ALA A 241 1.22 -24.40 10.52
N PRO A 242 1.68 -25.67 10.41
CA PRO A 242 2.40 -26.34 11.50
C PRO A 242 3.79 -25.77 11.79
N SER A 243 4.33 -24.97 10.87
CA SER A 243 5.66 -24.38 10.97
C SER A 243 5.74 -23.04 10.27
N GLY A 244 6.70 -22.23 10.71
CA GLY A 244 6.95 -20.90 10.16
C GLY A 244 5.94 -19.87 10.67
N GLU A 245 5.82 -18.81 9.90
CA GLU A 245 5.07 -17.61 10.23
C GLU A 245 3.64 -17.71 9.71
N VAL A 246 2.67 -17.10 10.39
CA VAL A 246 1.25 -17.23 10.03
C VAL A 246 0.59 -15.87 9.80
N ALA A 247 0.18 -15.62 8.56
CA ALA A 247 -0.68 -14.49 8.23
C ALA A 247 -2.14 -14.95 8.15
N LEU A 248 -2.95 -14.58 9.15
CA LEU A 248 -4.38 -14.84 9.15
C LEU A 248 -5.14 -13.69 8.47
N VAL A 249 -5.77 -13.97 7.33
CA VAL A 249 -6.44 -12.95 6.51
C VAL A 249 -7.90 -13.32 6.32
N PHE A 250 -8.80 -12.43 6.72
CA PHE A 250 -10.22 -12.51 6.38
C PHE A 250 -10.52 -11.53 5.25
N HIS A 251 -11.30 -11.97 4.25
CA HIS A 251 -11.74 -11.08 3.17
C HIS A 251 -13.25 -11.16 3.00
N SER A 252 -13.92 -10.12 3.48
CA SER A 252 -15.35 -9.93 3.27
C SER A 252 -15.61 -9.35 1.88
N ASN A 253 -16.71 -9.77 1.27
CA ASN A 253 -17.24 -9.16 0.06
C ASN A 253 -18.08 -7.89 0.30
N GLY A 254 -18.26 -7.51 1.58
CA GLY A 254 -18.85 -6.24 1.96
C GLY A 254 -17.87 -5.08 1.78
N GLU A 255 -18.36 -3.91 1.39
CA GLU A 255 -17.54 -2.72 1.10
C GLU A 255 -17.31 -1.85 2.34
N ALA A 256 -16.09 -1.81 2.87
CA ALA A 256 -15.71 -0.94 3.98
C ALA A 256 -14.21 -0.57 3.89
N ARG A 257 -13.70 0.23 4.83
CA ARG A 257 -12.24 0.41 4.99
C ARG A 257 -11.66 -0.84 5.66
N SER A 258 -10.68 -1.44 4.99
CA SER A 258 -9.91 -2.57 5.52
C SER A 258 -9.14 -2.17 6.79
N PHE A 259 -8.76 -3.15 7.60
CA PHE A 259 -7.99 -2.92 8.82
C PHE A 259 -7.27 -4.19 9.27
N ALA A 260 -6.26 -4.05 10.12
CA ALA A 260 -5.64 -5.15 10.84
C ALA A 260 -5.86 -5.03 12.35
N LEU A 261 -5.96 -6.16 13.02
CA LEU A 261 -5.82 -6.25 14.47
C LEU A 261 -4.53 -6.98 14.82
N SER A 262 -3.54 -6.19 15.23
CA SER A 262 -2.27 -6.68 15.74
C SER A 262 -2.25 -6.67 17.26
N CYS A 263 -1.48 -7.58 17.85
CA CYS A 263 -1.29 -7.72 19.27
C CYS A 263 -0.47 -6.54 19.80
N ARG A 264 -0.88 -6.06 20.97
CA ARG A 264 -0.10 -5.05 21.70
C ARG A 264 1.13 -5.68 22.33
N ASN A 265 2.02 -4.84 22.86
CA ASN A 265 3.20 -5.30 23.59
C ASN A 265 2.79 -6.38 24.62
N LYS A 266 3.47 -7.54 24.57
CA LYS A 266 3.22 -8.70 25.44
C LYS A 266 3.24 -8.38 26.93
N GLN A 267 3.97 -7.33 27.37
CA GLN A 267 3.94 -6.85 28.75
C GLN A 267 2.55 -6.32 29.15
N THR A 268 1.84 -5.68 28.20
CA THR A 268 0.52 -5.07 28.42
C THR A 268 -0.64 -5.98 28.01
N ALA A 269 -0.40 -6.93 27.11
CA ALA A 269 -1.42 -7.82 26.56
C ALA A 269 -0.90 -9.26 26.39
N PRO A 270 -0.48 -9.94 27.47
CA PRO A 270 0.16 -11.27 27.40
C PRO A 270 -0.75 -12.36 26.85
N GLN A 271 -2.07 -12.14 26.88
CA GLN A 271 -3.09 -13.09 26.42
C GLN A 271 -3.41 -12.94 24.91
N CYS A 272 -2.87 -11.92 24.24
CA CYS A 272 -3.09 -11.76 22.81
C CYS A 272 -2.21 -12.74 22.05
N HIS A 273 -2.84 -13.69 21.37
CA HIS A 273 -2.14 -14.68 20.57
C HIS A 273 -2.37 -14.45 19.08
N TYR A 274 -3.64 -14.29 18.67
CA TYR A 274 -4.00 -14.18 17.27
C TYR A 274 -4.10 -12.74 16.80
N GLU A 275 -3.54 -12.51 15.62
CA GLU A 275 -3.62 -11.27 14.85
C GLU A 275 -4.29 -11.60 13.53
N TYR A 276 -4.98 -10.63 12.93
CA TYR A 276 -5.57 -10.84 11.62
C TYR A 276 -5.75 -9.56 10.82
N ALA A 277 -5.68 -9.70 9.50
CA ALA A 277 -6.07 -8.67 8.56
C ALA A 277 -7.54 -8.90 8.14
N MET A 278 -8.33 -7.84 8.07
CA MET A 278 -9.70 -7.84 7.57
C MET A 278 -9.78 -6.95 6.33
N LEU A 279 -9.89 -7.60 5.19
CA LEU A 279 -10.06 -6.97 3.89
C LEU A 279 -11.55 -6.83 3.58
N THR A 280 -11.93 -5.66 3.09
CA THR A 280 -13.32 -5.32 2.74
C THR A 280 -13.42 -4.60 1.39
N GLU A 281 -12.36 -4.68 0.58
CA GLU A 281 -12.38 -4.13 -0.78
C GLU A 281 -13.15 -5.06 -1.72
N LYS A 282 -14.07 -4.50 -2.50
CA LYS A 282 -14.80 -5.25 -3.52
C LYS A 282 -13.89 -5.61 -4.68
N VAL A 283 -13.73 -6.90 -4.93
CA VAL A 283 -13.08 -7.41 -6.13
C VAL A 283 -14.11 -7.39 -7.26
N SER A 284 -14.16 -6.35 -8.10
CA SER A 284 -15.10 -6.29 -9.22
C SER A 284 -14.49 -5.58 -10.44
N PRO A 285 -14.91 -5.87 -11.69
CA PRO A 285 -14.34 -5.30 -12.93
C PRO A 285 -14.36 -3.77 -13.09
N GLY A 286 -14.99 -3.03 -12.16
CA GLY A 286 -14.99 -1.57 -12.11
C GLY A 286 -14.45 -1.00 -10.80
N ALA A 287 -14.03 -1.86 -9.85
CA ALA A 287 -13.29 -1.41 -8.69
C ALA A 287 -11.92 -0.92 -9.14
N ARG A 288 -11.30 -0.02 -8.36
CA ARG A 288 -9.96 0.47 -8.67
C ARG A 288 -8.94 -0.66 -8.43
N HIS A 289 -8.80 -1.53 -9.42
CA HIS A 289 -8.04 -2.78 -9.37
C HIS A 289 -6.60 -2.63 -8.89
N THR A 290 -6.01 -1.45 -9.06
CA THR A 290 -4.63 -1.15 -8.68
C THR A 290 -4.43 -0.93 -7.17
N PHE A 291 -5.50 -0.67 -6.40
CA PHE A 291 -5.40 -0.45 -4.95
C PHE A 291 -5.58 -1.73 -4.14
N ILE A 292 -6.29 -2.74 -4.65
CA ILE A 292 -6.55 -3.96 -3.87
C ILE A 292 -5.24 -4.66 -3.47
N PRO A 293 -4.26 -4.88 -4.38
CA PRO A 293 -2.96 -5.43 -3.98
C PRO A 293 -2.24 -4.55 -2.94
N GLN A 294 -2.32 -3.22 -3.06
CA GLN A 294 -1.71 -2.31 -2.10
C GLN A 294 -2.34 -2.41 -0.71
N VAL A 295 -3.67 -2.42 -0.63
CA VAL A 295 -4.40 -2.60 0.64
C VAL A 295 -4.09 -3.97 1.23
N GLN A 296 -4.08 -5.03 0.42
CA GLN A 296 -3.70 -6.37 0.88
C GLN A 296 -2.30 -6.41 1.48
N ALA A 297 -1.33 -5.83 0.78
CA ALA A 297 0.05 -5.77 1.26
C ALA A 297 0.17 -4.91 2.53
N HIS A 298 -0.48 -3.76 2.58
CA HIS A 298 -0.50 -2.86 3.75
C HIS A 298 -1.07 -3.57 4.99
N GLU A 299 -2.27 -4.14 4.88
CA GLU A 299 -2.93 -4.78 6.02
C GLU A 299 -2.21 -6.05 6.50
N MET A 300 -1.58 -6.78 5.59
CA MET A 300 -0.78 -7.94 5.95
C MET A 300 0.52 -7.55 6.66
N LEU A 301 1.15 -6.43 6.31
CA LEU A 301 2.37 -5.94 6.98
C LEU A 301 2.13 -5.63 8.46
N HIS A 302 0.94 -5.14 8.82
CA HIS A 302 0.57 -4.95 10.22
C HIS A 302 0.65 -6.24 11.06
N LEU A 303 0.41 -7.40 10.46
CA LEU A 303 0.51 -8.69 11.17
C LEU A 303 1.94 -8.99 11.59
N PHE A 304 2.93 -8.49 10.84
CA PHE A 304 4.34 -8.70 11.12
C PHE A 304 4.96 -7.56 11.94
N GLY A 305 4.15 -6.62 12.43
CA GLY A 305 4.58 -5.59 13.35
C GLY A 305 4.45 -4.16 12.85
N ALA A 306 4.34 -3.96 11.53
CA ALA A 306 4.36 -2.63 10.93
C ALA A 306 3.23 -1.74 11.45
N ALA A 307 3.51 -0.45 11.68
CA ALA A 307 2.52 0.54 12.07
C ALA A 307 2.24 1.54 10.95
N ASP A 308 1.04 2.12 10.98
CA ASP A 308 0.61 3.21 10.10
C ASP A 308 1.51 4.44 10.30
N LEU A 309 2.37 4.74 9.33
CA LEU A 309 3.19 5.95 9.37
C LEU A 309 2.34 7.20 9.20
N TYR A 310 1.27 7.14 8.40
CA TYR A 310 0.42 8.29 8.09
C TYR A 310 -0.32 8.88 9.30
N ARG A 311 -0.25 8.22 10.46
CA ARG A 311 -0.82 8.68 11.72
C ARG A 311 0.15 9.49 12.59
N ILE A 312 1.45 9.39 12.31
CA ILE A 312 2.51 10.06 13.06
C ILE A 312 2.83 11.40 12.39
N ARG A 313 2.75 12.50 13.16
CA ARG A 313 2.94 13.87 12.63
C ARG A 313 4.27 14.04 11.90
N ASN A 314 5.37 13.59 12.52
CA ASN A 314 6.72 13.81 11.99
C ASN A 314 7.08 12.84 10.85
N ALA A 315 6.22 11.86 10.54
CA ALA A 315 6.42 10.95 9.41
C ALA A 315 5.92 11.53 8.06
N ARG A 316 5.52 12.81 8.03
CA ARG A 316 4.98 13.48 6.83
C ARG A 316 5.96 13.41 5.65
N ASP A 317 7.18 13.87 5.88
CA ASP A 317 8.23 14.00 4.85
C ASP A 317 9.27 12.86 4.96
N TYR A 318 9.00 11.87 5.81
CA TYR A 318 9.83 10.69 6.03
C TYR A 318 9.18 9.49 5.35
N ALA A 319 9.98 8.64 4.71
CA ALA A 319 9.50 7.41 4.08
C ALA A 319 8.30 7.64 3.14
N VAL A 320 8.48 8.54 2.16
CA VAL A 320 7.37 9.15 1.39
C VAL A 320 6.77 8.24 0.31
N THR A 321 7.38 7.09 0.06
CA THR A 321 6.86 6.03 -0.84
C THR A 321 6.57 4.73 -0.12
N ASP A 322 6.81 4.69 1.20
CA ASP A 322 6.53 3.51 2.02
C ASP A 322 5.03 3.21 2.01
N ILE A 323 4.70 1.94 1.81
CA ILE A 323 3.33 1.46 1.75
C ILE A 323 2.53 1.71 3.04
N MET A 324 3.20 1.87 4.17
CA MET A 324 2.60 2.21 5.47
C MET A 324 2.36 3.72 5.62
N ASN A 325 2.81 4.55 4.68
CA ASN A 325 2.70 6.00 4.73
C ASN A 325 1.83 6.58 3.60
N TYR A 326 2.13 6.25 2.35
CA TYR A 326 1.44 6.79 1.18
C TYR A 326 1.07 5.72 0.17
N TYR A 327 -0.10 5.88 -0.45
CA TYR A 327 -0.49 5.06 -1.58
C TYR A 327 0.23 5.50 -2.84
N SER A 328 0.77 4.51 -3.56
CA SER A 328 1.19 4.70 -4.95
C SER A 328 0.00 4.45 -5.90
N ASP A 329 0.15 4.75 -7.17
CA ASP A 329 -0.80 4.36 -8.22
C ASP A 329 -0.93 2.82 -8.35
N THR A 330 0.18 2.10 -8.21
CA THR A 330 0.26 0.63 -8.19
C THR A 330 1.16 0.11 -7.07
N LEU A 331 1.00 -1.16 -6.70
CA LEU A 331 1.87 -1.80 -5.71
C LEU A 331 3.35 -1.83 -6.15
N GLY A 332 3.63 -1.88 -7.45
CA GLY A 332 4.99 -1.90 -7.98
C GLY A 332 5.81 -0.66 -7.60
N HIS A 333 5.15 0.49 -7.48
CA HIS A 333 5.79 1.76 -7.14
C HIS A 333 5.86 2.06 -5.64
N ALA A 334 5.16 1.28 -4.80
CA ALA A 334 5.25 1.39 -3.35
C ALA A 334 6.50 0.69 -2.84
N THR A 335 7.13 1.23 -1.80
CA THR A 335 8.34 0.70 -1.17
C THR A 335 8.06 0.12 0.22
N ILE A 336 9.05 -0.63 0.73
CA ILE A 336 9.19 -0.92 2.16
C ILE A 336 10.45 -0.18 2.58
N ASP A 337 10.28 0.96 3.24
CA ASP A 337 11.37 1.81 3.70
C ASP A 337 11.93 1.29 5.04
N PRO A 338 13.11 1.75 5.48
CA PRO A 338 13.82 1.13 6.60
C PRO A 338 13.02 0.97 7.89
N ILE A 339 12.07 1.87 8.20
CA ILE A 339 11.24 1.76 9.42
C ILE A 339 10.31 0.55 9.34
N THR A 340 9.63 0.37 8.21
CA THR A 340 8.71 -0.75 7.98
C THR A 340 9.52 -2.04 7.85
N ALA A 341 10.66 -1.99 7.16
CA ALA A 341 11.59 -3.11 7.04
C ALA A 341 12.06 -3.61 8.42
N TRP A 342 12.49 -2.71 9.31
CA TRP A 342 12.85 -3.07 10.68
C TRP A 342 11.68 -3.72 11.42
N SER A 343 10.50 -3.11 11.35
CA SER A 343 9.32 -3.58 12.07
C SER A 343 8.86 -4.97 11.63
N ILE A 344 9.04 -5.35 10.36
CA ILE A 344 8.74 -6.72 9.89
C ILE A 344 9.93 -7.68 9.97
N GLY A 345 11.02 -7.26 10.63
CA GLY A 345 12.21 -8.06 10.90
C GLY A 345 13.33 -7.94 9.87
N TRP A 346 13.18 -7.24 8.76
CA TRP A 346 14.12 -7.26 7.64
C TRP A 346 15.40 -6.45 7.83
N ALA A 347 15.36 -5.40 8.65
CA ALA A 347 16.47 -4.47 8.82
C ALA A 347 16.73 -4.14 10.29
N GLN A 348 17.84 -3.44 10.54
CA GLN A 348 18.11 -2.81 11.83
C GLN A 348 17.25 -1.56 12.01
N VAL A 349 17.03 -1.15 13.26
CA VAL A 349 16.25 0.05 13.57
C VAL A 349 16.88 1.27 12.88
N PRO A 350 16.11 2.04 12.09
CA PRO A 350 16.64 3.22 11.43
C PRO A 350 16.66 4.42 12.37
N ASP A 351 17.37 5.46 11.94
CA ASP A 351 17.12 6.80 12.45
C ASP A 351 15.80 7.34 11.88
N ALA A 352 14.95 7.89 12.74
CA ALA A 352 13.62 8.36 12.38
C ALA A 352 13.28 9.66 13.13
N PRO A 353 12.54 10.59 12.51
CA PRO A 353 12.21 11.89 13.10
C PRO A 353 11.09 11.81 14.17
N PHE A 354 10.85 10.64 14.73
CA PHE A 354 9.82 10.36 15.72
C PHE A 354 10.29 9.29 16.69
N GLU A 355 9.64 9.21 17.85
CA GLU A 355 9.88 8.13 18.79
C GLU A 355 9.49 6.79 18.16
N ILE A 356 10.33 5.79 18.35
CA ILE A 356 10.02 4.40 18.00
C ILE A 356 9.92 3.66 19.32
N GLU A 357 8.77 3.05 19.59
CA GLU A 357 8.57 2.23 20.78
C GLU A 357 9.19 0.84 20.59
N ASN A 358 9.66 0.22 21.68
CA ASN A 358 10.21 -1.15 21.70
C ASN A 358 11.46 -1.36 20.81
N LYS A 359 12.36 -0.36 20.71
CA LYS A 359 13.60 -0.43 19.91
C LYS A 359 14.53 -1.60 20.24
N GLU A 360 14.51 -2.09 21.47
CA GLU A 360 15.47 -3.08 22.01
C GLU A 360 15.13 -4.54 21.70
N LYS A 361 14.14 -4.81 20.83
CA LYS A 361 13.65 -6.16 20.53
C LYS A 361 14.51 -6.94 19.54
#